data_AF-A0A3S1FZ16-F1
#
_entry.id   AF-A0A3S1FZ16-F1
#
_cell.length_a   1.000
_cell.length_b   1.000
_cell.length_c   1.000
_cell.angle_alpha   90.00
_cell.angle_beta   90.00
_cell.angle_gamma   90.00
#
_symmetry.space_group_name_H-M   'P 1'
#
loop_
_entity.id
_entity.type
_entity.pdbx_description
1 polymer ?
#
loop_
_entity_poly.entity_id
_entity_poly.type
_entity_poly.pdbx_seq_one_letter_code
_entity_poly.pdbx_strand_id
1 'polypeptide(L)'
;LADYFTWRDFLETPSGSDAVFFGPELKGGLWGPGVGAGMRMNDTELLAKFNAAIAAATKDGTIKALSLKWFKSDISPALSQ
;
A
#
# COMPACT_ATOMS: atom_id res chain seq x y z
N LEU A 1 -8.42 -2.40 4.13
CA LEU A 1 -7.00 -1.94 4.09
C LEU A 1 -6.37 -2.25 2.73
N ALA A 2 -6.40 -3.51 2.26
CA ALA A 2 -5.87 -3.90 0.93
C ALA A 2 -6.87 -3.64 -0.23
N ASP A 3 -8.16 -3.72 0.07
CA ASP A 3 -9.32 -3.57 -0.81
C ASP A 3 -9.92 -2.15 -0.79
N TYR A 4 -9.35 -1.25 -0.01
CA TYR A 4 -9.83 0.13 0.14
C TYR A 4 -9.93 0.85 -1.19
N PHE A 5 -8.89 0.75 -2.03
CA PHE A 5 -8.86 1.40 -3.34
C PHE A 5 -9.90 0.83 -4.30
N THR A 6 -10.12 -0.49 -4.27
CA THR A 6 -11.15 -1.14 -5.06
C THR A 6 -12.55 -0.66 -4.66
N TRP A 7 -12.83 -0.57 -3.37
CA TRP A 7 -14.11 -0.05 -2.87
C TRP A 7 -14.28 1.43 -3.20
N ARG A 8 -13.26 2.25 -2.99
CA ARG A 8 -13.30 3.68 -3.34
C ARG A 8 -13.63 3.85 -4.83
N ASP A 9 -12.95 3.11 -5.70
CA ASP A 9 -13.18 3.20 -7.15
C ASP A 9 -14.58 2.67 -7.54
N PHE A 10 -15.11 1.65 -6.85
CA PHE A 10 -16.48 1.18 -7.04
C PHE A 10 -17.53 2.23 -6.63
N LEU A 11 -17.33 2.91 -5.50
CA LEU A 11 -18.23 3.95 -4.98
C LEU A 11 -18.28 5.19 -5.90
N GLU A 12 -17.26 5.40 -6.74
CA GLU A 12 -17.27 6.44 -7.80
C GLU A 12 -18.17 6.06 -9.01
N THR A 13 -18.65 4.82 -9.10
CA THR A 13 -19.49 4.36 -10.21
C THR A 13 -20.99 4.56 -9.93
N PRO A 14 -21.86 4.62 -10.96
CA PRO A 14 -23.31 4.68 -10.76
C PRO A 14 -23.84 3.53 -9.90
N SER A 15 -23.27 2.32 -10.06
CA SER A 15 -23.68 1.13 -9.29
C SER A 15 -23.29 1.20 -7.81
N GLY A 16 -22.34 2.05 -7.43
CA GLY A 16 -21.92 2.26 -6.05
C GLY A 16 -22.62 3.42 -5.35
N SER A 17 -23.49 4.16 -6.04
CA SER A 17 -24.06 5.43 -5.55
C SER A 17 -24.95 5.31 -4.31
N ASP A 18 -25.52 4.13 -4.06
CA ASP A 18 -26.34 3.85 -2.88
C ASP A 18 -25.53 3.31 -1.69
N ALA A 19 -24.21 3.24 -1.79
CA ALA A 19 -23.32 2.76 -0.74
C ALA A 19 -22.32 3.84 -0.29
N VAL A 20 -21.85 3.74 0.95
CA VAL A 20 -20.82 4.61 1.51
C VAL A 20 -19.90 3.82 2.43
N PHE A 21 -18.68 4.30 2.64
CA PHE A 21 -17.88 3.82 3.77
C PHE A 21 -18.56 4.20 5.08
N PHE A 22 -18.71 3.23 5.98
CA PHE A 22 -19.30 3.43 7.30
C PHE A 22 -18.27 3.14 8.39
N GLY A 23 -18.17 4.06 9.36
CA GLY A 23 -17.29 3.93 10.51
C GLY A 23 -15.84 4.41 10.27
N PRO A 24 -14.98 4.29 11.29
CA PRO A 24 -13.59 4.72 11.21
C PRO A 24 -12.75 3.78 10.34
N GLU A 25 -11.70 4.32 9.74
CA GLU A 25 -10.68 3.51 9.08
C GLU A 25 -9.94 2.64 10.11
N LEU A 26 -10.02 1.32 9.93
CA LEU A 26 -9.31 0.36 10.78
C LEU A 26 -7.85 0.27 10.32
N LYS A 27 -6.92 0.69 11.17
CA LYS A 27 -5.46 0.64 10.92
C LYS A 27 -4.68 0.45 12.22
N GLY A 28 -3.49 -0.13 12.12
CA GLY A 28 -2.60 -0.35 13.28
C GLY A 28 -3.08 -1.44 14.23
N GLY A 29 -2.38 -1.58 15.37
CA GLY A 29 -2.68 -2.58 16.39
C GLY A 29 -2.67 -4.00 15.83
N LEU A 30 -3.79 -4.72 15.98
CA LEU A 30 -3.98 -6.07 15.44
C LEU A 30 -3.74 -6.16 13.92
N TRP A 31 -4.01 -5.09 13.18
CA TRP A 31 -3.90 -5.04 11.72
C TRP A 31 -2.47 -4.76 11.23
N GLY A 32 -1.55 -4.46 12.13
CA GLY A 32 -0.15 -4.18 11.80
C GLY A 32 0.08 -2.77 11.21
N PRO A 33 1.36 -2.42 10.96
CA PRO A 33 1.77 -1.09 10.52
C PRO A 33 1.60 -0.84 9.01
N GLY A 34 1.26 -1.89 8.24
CA GLY A 34 1.16 -1.79 6.78
C GLY A 34 1.30 -3.15 6.11
N VAL A 35 1.66 -3.12 4.83
CA VAL A 35 1.83 -4.31 3.98
C VAL A 35 3.30 -4.55 3.72
N GLY A 36 3.73 -5.82 3.74
CA GLY A 36 5.10 -6.24 3.44
C GLY A 36 5.13 -7.54 2.63
N ALA A 37 6.24 -7.77 1.93
CA ALA A 37 6.48 -9.03 1.23
C ALA A 37 6.98 -10.10 2.22
N GLY A 38 6.19 -11.16 2.42
CA GLY A 38 6.58 -12.29 3.26
C GLY A 38 7.67 -13.13 2.61
N MET A 39 8.71 -13.46 3.37
CA MET A 39 9.83 -14.31 2.95
C MET A 39 10.11 -15.40 3.99
N ARG A 40 10.83 -16.46 3.60
CA ARG A 40 11.28 -17.48 4.56
C ARG A 40 12.28 -16.85 5.53
N MET A 41 12.23 -17.27 6.79
CA MET A 41 13.07 -16.70 7.85
C MET A 41 14.57 -16.80 7.56
N ASN A 42 15.01 -17.85 6.86
CA ASN A 42 16.42 -18.07 6.56
C ASN A 42 16.90 -17.33 5.29
N ASP A 43 15.99 -16.77 4.49
CA ASP A 43 16.31 -16.11 3.21
C ASP A 43 16.77 -14.65 3.43
N THR A 44 17.77 -14.45 4.29
CA THR A 44 18.25 -13.12 4.73
C THR A 44 18.86 -12.29 3.59
N GLU A 45 19.52 -12.94 2.63
CA GLU A 45 20.07 -12.26 1.45
C GLU A 45 18.94 -11.70 0.55
N LEU A 46 17.88 -12.49 0.37
CA LEU A 46 16.71 -12.05 -0.40
C LEU A 46 16.02 -10.88 0.28
N LEU A 47 15.86 -10.97 1.61
CA LEU A 47 15.33 -9.88 2.43
C LEU A 47 16.12 -8.59 2.24
N ALA A 48 17.45 -8.66 2.30
CA ALA A 48 18.32 -7.50 2.10
C ALA A 48 18.15 -6.89 0.70
N LYS A 49 18.10 -7.72 -0.35
CA LYS A 49 17.91 -7.26 -1.74
C LYS A 49 16.57 -6.57 -1.95
N PHE A 50 15.49 -7.14 -1.44
CA PHE A 50 14.16 -6.52 -1.52
C PHE A 50 14.09 -5.19 -0.78
N ASN A 51 14.62 -5.14 0.45
CA ASN A 51 14.65 -3.89 1.23
C ASN A 51 15.45 -2.79 0.51
N ALA A 52 16.62 -3.14 -0.06
CA ALA A 52 17.43 -2.19 -0.82
C ALA A 52 16.71 -1.71 -2.08
N ALA A 53 16.07 -2.61 -2.83
CA ALA A 53 15.31 -2.26 -4.03
C ALA A 53 14.11 -1.36 -3.72
N ILE A 54 13.34 -1.67 -2.66
CA ILE A 54 12.21 -0.84 -2.21
C ILE A 54 12.70 0.54 -1.79
N ALA A 55 13.79 0.64 -1.04
CA ALA A 55 14.36 1.92 -0.64
C ALA A 55 14.82 2.76 -1.84
N ALA A 56 15.49 2.13 -2.81
CA ALA A 56 15.90 2.80 -4.05
C ALA A 56 14.68 3.29 -4.87
N ALA A 57 13.70 2.42 -5.09
CA ALA A 57 12.47 2.72 -5.83
C ALA A 57 11.57 3.77 -5.13
N THR A 58 11.71 3.91 -3.81
CA THR A 58 11.07 4.99 -3.06
C THR A 58 11.80 6.31 -3.28
N LYS A 59 13.13 6.31 -3.20
CA LYS A 59 13.97 7.51 -3.39
C LYS A 59 13.93 8.06 -4.80
N ASP A 60 13.91 7.20 -5.81
CA ASP A 60 13.88 7.61 -7.22
C ASP A 60 12.47 7.99 -7.72
N GLY A 61 11.43 7.82 -6.89
CA GLY A 61 10.06 8.15 -7.22
C GLY A 61 9.30 7.08 -8.01
N THR A 62 9.89 5.93 -8.29
CA THR A 62 9.23 4.82 -9.01
C THR A 62 7.96 4.38 -8.29
N ILE A 63 8.02 4.18 -6.96
CA ILE A 63 6.84 3.78 -6.18
C ILE A 63 5.77 4.85 -6.22
N LYS A 64 6.12 6.13 -6.14
CA LYS A 64 5.18 7.24 -6.27
C LYS A 64 4.50 7.24 -7.64
N ALA A 65 5.25 7.08 -8.72
CA ALA A 65 4.70 7.04 -10.08
C ALA A 65 3.71 5.86 -10.25
N LEU A 66 4.06 4.68 -9.74
CA LEU A 66 3.17 3.51 -9.76
C LEU A 66 1.92 3.72 -8.89
N SER A 67 2.10 4.33 -7.71
CA SER A 67 0.99 4.63 -6.78
C SER A 67 -0.04 5.55 -7.40
N LEU A 68 0.41 6.62 -8.06
CA LEU A 68 -0.48 7.54 -8.77
C LEU A 68 -1.19 6.88 -9.95
N LYS A 69 -0.50 6.01 -10.69
CA LYS A 69 -1.07 5.30 -11.83
C LYS A 69 -2.22 4.37 -11.43
N TRP A 70 -2.05 3.60 -10.36
CA TRP A 70 -3.00 2.55 -9.98
C TRP A 70 -4.01 3.00 -8.94
N PHE A 71 -3.62 3.88 -8.02
CA PHE A 71 -4.42 4.23 -6.86
C PHE A 71 -4.80 5.71 -6.81
N LYS A 72 -4.38 6.52 -7.80
CA LYS A 72 -4.66 7.97 -7.87
C LYS A 72 -4.22 8.74 -6.61
N SER A 73 -3.32 8.17 -5.81
CA SER A 73 -2.87 8.71 -4.53
C SER A 73 -1.43 8.25 -4.27
N ASP A 74 -0.63 9.11 -3.66
CA ASP A 74 0.72 8.75 -3.26
C ASP A 74 0.66 7.91 -1.98
N ILE A 75 0.98 6.62 -2.12
CA ILE A 75 1.00 5.64 -1.03
C ILE A 75 2.42 5.10 -0.82
N SER A 76 3.42 5.82 -1.32
CA SER A 76 4.81 5.42 -1.15
C SER A 76 5.18 5.32 0.35
N PRO A 77 6.01 4.34 0.73
CA PRO A 77 6.46 4.21 2.11
C PRO A 77 7.14 5.51 2.55
N ALA A 78 6.75 6.03 3.72
CA ALA A 78 7.58 7.02 4.38
C ALA A 78 8.90 6.34 4.73
N LEU A 79 10.00 6.74 4.09
CA LEU A 79 11.33 6.31 4.48
C LEU A 79 11.56 6.86 5.90
N SER A 80 11.31 6.04 6.92
CA SER A 80 11.75 6.37 8.27
C SER A 80 13.27 6.47 8.25
N GLN A 81 13.81 7.61 8.67
CA GLN A 81 15.23 7.77 8.99
C GLN A 81 15.69 6.69 9.97
#